data_AF-A0A6I9NRZ5-F1
#
_entry.id   AF-A0A6I9NRZ5-F1
#
_cell.length_a   1.000
_cell.length_b   1.000
_cell.length_c   1.000
_cell.angle_alpha   90.00
_cell.angle_beta   90.00
_cell.angle_gamma   90.00
#
_symmetry.space_group_name_H-M   'P 1'
#
loop_
_entity.id
_entity.type
_entity.pdbx_description
1 polymer ?
#
loop_
_entity_poly.entity_id
_entity_poly.type
_entity_poly.pdbx_seq_one_letter_code
_entity_poly.pdbx_strand_id
1 'polypeptide(L)'
;PLSCSEGFTELGYYNGTVSQTDSGAPCLKWTEFPDYVMQYPGRGLGDHSYCRNPDRESNPWCFFRQNSGAIGWAYCDCHQGAARLVGSSASGSGRVEVYLNGQWGAVCDSHWTDRDASVICRQLGLGDIGSAVQRSQFGSGSGLFHYERLGCRGDENTLSTCRSRTFVTGDCSHGNEAAVVCAPPEGQCDFHSVMATRPEYPPTTH
;
A
#
# COMPACT_ATOMS: atom_id res chain seq x y z
N PRO A 1 4.14 1.85 0.45
CA PRO A 1 5.11 0.80 0.83
C PRO A 1 5.06 -0.16 -0.33
N LEU A 2 6.22 -0.60 -0.79
CA LEU A 2 6.28 -1.25 -2.08
C LEU A 2 5.46 -2.54 -2.00
N SER A 3 4.24 -2.47 -2.55
CA SER A 3 3.84 -3.40 -3.60
C SER A 3 5.11 -3.77 -4.34
N CYS A 4 5.41 -5.06 -4.53
CA CYS A 4 6.59 -5.49 -5.27
C CYS A 4 6.74 -4.82 -6.66
N SER A 5 5.74 -4.04 -7.12
CA SER A 5 5.81 -3.06 -8.20
C SER A 5 6.90 -1.99 -8.14
N GLU A 6 7.35 -1.47 -6.99
CA GLU A 6 8.34 -0.35 -6.99
C GLU A 6 9.81 -0.79 -6.79
N GLY A 7 10.08 -2.09 -6.76
CA GLY A 7 11.44 -2.62 -6.56
C GLY A 7 12.13 -3.10 -7.84
N PHE A 8 11.48 -3.01 -9.00
CA PHE A 8 12.02 -3.56 -10.23
C PHE A 8 13.09 -2.65 -10.84
N THR A 9 14.27 -3.22 -11.09
CA THR A 9 15.33 -2.60 -11.89
C THR A 9 14.90 -2.44 -13.36
N GLU A 10 15.62 -1.63 -14.15
CA GLU A 10 15.40 -1.51 -15.60
C GLU A 10 15.45 -2.86 -16.34
N LEU A 11 16.17 -3.83 -15.76
CA LEU A 11 16.29 -5.18 -16.29
C LEU A 11 15.16 -6.12 -15.83
N GLY A 12 14.19 -5.64 -15.05
CA GLY A 12 13.03 -6.39 -14.57
C GLY A 12 13.30 -7.27 -13.35
N TYR A 13 14.41 -7.08 -12.64
CA TYR A 13 14.72 -7.82 -11.41
C TYR A 13 14.31 -7.02 -10.19
N TYR A 14 13.65 -7.68 -9.25
CA TYR A 14 13.26 -7.06 -8.00
C TYR A 14 14.46 -6.89 -7.06
N ASN A 15 14.66 -5.66 -6.58
CA ASN A 15 15.70 -5.24 -5.64
C ASN A 15 15.10 -4.44 -4.46
N GLY A 16 13.85 -4.73 -4.08
CA GLY A 16 13.21 -4.10 -2.93
C GLY A 16 13.70 -4.67 -1.58
N THR A 17 13.08 -4.23 -0.48
CA THR A 17 13.53 -4.52 0.89
C THR A 17 12.61 -5.46 1.67
N VAL A 18 11.60 -6.06 1.02
CA VAL A 18 10.74 -7.07 1.65
C VAL A 18 11.60 -8.29 2.03
N SER A 19 11.38 -8.87 3.22
CA SER A 19 12.17 -9.99 3.76
C SER A 19 11.33 -11.03 4.49
N GLN A 20 10.04 -11.14 4.15
CA GLN A 20 9.12 -12.13 4.70
C GLN A 20 8.31 -12.76 3.58
N THR A 21 8.02 -14.05 3.75
CA THR A 21 7.12 -14.80 2.87
C THR A 21 5.66 -14.35 3.04
N ASP A 22 4.79 -14.71 2.09
CA ASP A 22 3.33 -14.52 2.15
C ASP A 22 2.69 -15.10 3.43
N SER A 23 3.29 -16.18 3.96
CA SER A 23 2.90 -16.81 5.23
C SER A 23 3.48 -16.11 6.48
N GLY A 24 4.26 -15.04 6.32
CA GLY A 24 4.93 -14.32 7.40
C GLY A 24 6.25 -14.94 7.88
N ALA A 25 6.69 -16.05 7.28
CA ALA A 25 7.98 -16.65 7.65
C ALA A 25 9.16 -15.74 7.24
N PRO A 26 10.18 -15.56 8.11
CA PRO A 26 11.34 -14.73 7.79
C PRO A 26 12.21 -15.38 6.72
N CYS A 27 12.67 -14.56 5.78
CA CYS A 27 13.58 -15.00 4.74
C CYS A 27 15.00 -15.26 5.29
N LEU A 28 15.69 -16.22 4.69
CA LEU A 28 17.10 -16.54 4.92
C LEU A 28 18.01 -15.68 4.05
N LYS A 29 19.28 -15.56 4.42
CA LYS A 29 20.25 -14.80 3.63
C LYS A 29 20.62 -15.57 2.36
N TRP A 30 20.76 -14.88 1.24
CA TRP A 30 21.17 -15.53 -0.02
C TRP A 30 22.59 -16.12 0.05
N THR A 31 23.47 -15.51 0.84
CA THR A 31 24.84 -16.01 1.09
C THR A 31 24.89 -17.35 1.83
N GLU A 32 23.79 -17.81 2.44
CA GLU A 32 23.67 -19.18 2.96
C GLU A 32 23.56 -20.23 1.84
N PHE A 33 23.25 -19.79 0.60
CA PHE A 33 23.08 -20.63 -0.59
C PHE A 33 24.06 -20.20 -1.69
N PRO A 34 25.39 -20.36 -1.50
CA PRO A 34 26.41 -19.80 -2.38
C PRO A 34 26.30 -20.31 -3.82
N ASP A 35 25.91 -21.57 -4.03
CA ASP A 35 25.73 -22.14 -5.36
C ASP A 35 24.63 -21.40 -6.15
N TYR A 36 23.54 -21.01 -5.47
CA TYR A 36 22.44 -20.26 -6.07
C TYR A 36 22.88 -18.81 -6.40
N VAL A 37 23.67 -18.19 -5.52
CA VAL A 37 24.25 -16.86 -5.76
C VAL A 37 25.16 -16.87 -7.01
N MET A 38 25.97 -17.92 -7.16
CA MET A 38 26.86 -18.09 -8.31
C MET A 38 26.10 -18.31 -9.63
N GLN A 39 24.92 -18.92 -9.57
CA GLN A 39 24.07 -19.15 -10.76
C GLN A 39 23.46 -17.85 -11.32
N TYR A 40 23.21 -16.86 -10.46
CA TYR A 40 22.54 -15.61 -10.82
C TYR A 40 23.36 -14.35 -10.45
N PRO A 41 24.55 -14.17 -11.04
CA PRO A 41 25.43 -13.05 -10.71
C PRO A 41 24.78 -11.71 -11.06
N GLY A 42 24.94 -10.71 -10.18
CA GLY A 42 24.41 -9.36 -10.40
C GLY A 42 22.89 -9.23 -10.31
N ARG A 43 22.16 -10.28 -9.89
CA ARG A 43 20.69 -10.26 -9.69
C ARG A 43 20.26 -9.78 -8.30
N GLY A 44 21.14 -9.08 -7.59
CA GLY A 44 20.88 -8.58 -6.24
C GLY A 44 20.90 -9.67 -5.17
N LEU A 45 21.45 -10.86 -5.42
CA LEU A 45 21.66 -11.88 -4.40
C LEU A 45 22.92 -11.53 -3.58
N GLY A 46 22.82 -11.43 -2.25
CA GLY A 46 23.92 -10.97 -1.40
C GLY A 46 23.73 -11.24 0.09
N ASP A 47 24.53 -10.60 0.95
CA ASP A 47 24.51 -10.79 2.40
C ASP A 47 23.31 -10.07 3.07
N HIS A 48 22.11 -10.44 2.65
CA HIS A 48 20.84 -9.94 3.15
C HIS A 48 19.73 -10.98 2.95
N SER A 49 18.64 -10.83 3.69
CA SER A 49 17.44 -11.68 3.58
C SER A 49 16.32 -11.06 2.73
N TYR A 50 16.60 -9.99 1.99
CA TYR A 50 15.59 -9.39 1.12
C TYR A 50 15.21 -10.32 -0.03
N CYS A 51 13.91 -10.40 -0.33
CA CYS A 51 13.35 -11.13 -1.45
C CYS A 51 13.93 -10.67 -2.76
N ARG A 52 14.08 -11.59 -3.70
CA ARG A 52 14.62 -11.34 -5.04
C ARG A 52 13.79 -12.10 -6.06
N ASN A 53 13.97 -11.73 -7.32
CA ASN A 53 13.32 -12.42 -8.42
C ASN A 53 14.34 -12.65 -9.56
N PRO A 54 15.44 -13.38 -9.30
CA PRO A 54 16.55 -13.52 -10.23
C PRO A 54 16.20 -14.32 -11.51
N ASP A 55 15.14 -15.11 -11.42
CA ASP A 55 14.64 -16.10 -12.37
C ASP A 55 13.37 -15.65 -13.11
N ARG A 56 12.88 -14.43 -12.86
CA ARG A 56 11.69 -13.83 -13.50
C ARG A 56 10.40 -14.59 -13.22
N GLU A 57 10.25 -15.08 -12.00
CA GLU A 57 9.00 -15.59 -11.48
C GLU A 57 7.90 -14.53 -11.40
N SER A 58 6.67 -14.98 -11.17
CA SER A 58 5.50 -14.10 -11.08
C SER A 58 5.58 -13.09 -9.92
N ASN A 59 6.26 -13.45 -8.84
CA ASN A 59 6.48 -12.60 -7.67
C ASN A 59 7.89 -12.79 -7.11
N PRO A 60 8.46 -11.76 -6.46
CA PRO A 60 9.65 -11.93 -5.64
C PRO A 60 9.48 -12.99 -4.56
N TRP A 61 10.54 -13.71 -4.29
CA TRP A 61 10.53 -14.85 -3.38
C TRP A 61 11.84 -14.91 -2.58
N CYS A 62 11.87 -15.80 -1.60
CA CYS A 62 13.06 -16.09 -0.81
C CYS A 62 13.06 -17.53 -0.30
N PHE A 63 14.22 -18.00 0.17
CA PHE A 63 14.30 -19.21 0.98
C PHE A 63 13.88 -18.93 2.42
N PHE A 64 13.23 -19.90 3.05
CA PHE A 64 12.84 -19.82 4.46
C PHE A 64 13.00 -21.18 5.14
N ARG A 65 13.05 -21.17 6.48
CA ARG A 65 13.11 -22.40 7.28
C ARG A 65 11.71 -22.82 7.68
N GLN A 66 11.30 -24.03 7.27
CA GLN A 66 10.04 -24.63 7.66
C GLN A 66 10.06 -25.10 9.13
N ASN A 67 8.89 -25.38 9.70
CA ASN A 67 8.76 -25.91 11.07
C ASN A 67 9.46 -27.27 11.25
N SER A 68 9.59 -28.06 10.19
CA SER A 68 10.34 -29.32 10.18
C SER A 68 11.86 -29.12 10.21
N GLY A 69 12.34 -27.89 10.09
CA GLY A 69 13.75 -27.54 9.93
C GLY A 69 14.24 -27.62 8.48
N ALA A 70 13.43 -28.14 7.55
CA ALA A 70 13.75 -28.17 6.13
C ALA A 70 13.81 -26.75 5.53
N ILE A 71 14.65 -26.56 4.53
CA ILE A 71 14.68 -25.33 3.74
C ILE A 71 13.62 -25.44 2.65
N GLY A 72 12.72 -24.47 2.59
CA GLY A 72 11.77 -24.28 1.50
C GLY A 72 12.00 -22.92 0.81
N TRP A 73 11.23 -22.66 -0.24
CA TRP A 73 11.09 -21.35 -0.84
C TRP A 73 9.61 -20.97 -0.87
N ALA A 74 9.32 -19.68 -0.81
CA ALA A 74 7.95 -19.17 -0.95
C ALA A 74 7.99 -17.74 -1.50
N TYR A 75 6.88 -17.32 -2.10
CA TYR A 75 6.69 -15.93 -2.51
C TYR A 75 6.68 -15.01 -1.31
N CYS A 76 7.14 -13.79 -1.53
CA CYS A 76 7.17 -12.78 -0.49
C CYS A 76 5.85 -12.04 -0.38
N ASP A 77 5.54 -11.59 0.84
CA ASP A 77 4.41 -10.70 1.09
C ASP A 77 4.73 -9.32 0.53
N CYS A 78 4.48 -9.19 -0.76
CA CYS A 78 4.62 -7.98 -1.53
C CYS A 78 3.55 -6.95 -1.20
N HIS A 79 2.50 -7.32 -0.47
CA HIS A 79 1.42 -6.41 -0.14
C HIS A 79 1.67 -5.67 1.18
N GLN A 80 2.76 -5.97 1.90
CA GLN A 80 3.04 -5.32 3.19
C GLN A 80 3.10 -3.79 3.06
N GLY A 81 2.18 -3.14 3.75
CA GLY A 81 1.97 -1.69 3.75
C GLY A 81 1.20 -1.16 2.55
N ALA A 82 0.74 -2.00 1.63
CA ALA A 82 -0.18 -1.59 0.56
C ALA A 82 -1.41 -0.93 1.17
N ALA A 83 -1.94 0.07 0.48
CA ALA A 83 -3.16 0.76 0.89
C ALA A 83 -4.26 0.51 -0.14
N ARG A 84 -5.51 0.63 0.29
CA ARG A 84 -6.68 0.67 -0.60
C ARG A 84 -7.77 1.57 -0.01
N LEU A 85 -8.65 2.04 -0.88
CA LEU A 85 -9.86 2.77 -0.50
C LEU A 85 -11.08 1.86 -0.64
N VAL A 86 -11.95 1.82 0.38
CA VAL A 86 -13.14 0.97 0.41
C VAL A 86 -14.37 1.80 0.80
N GLY A 87 -15.55 1.42 0.33
CA GLY A 87 -16.82 2.00 0.78
C GLY A 87 -17.31 3.21 -0.01
N SER A 88 -16.68 3.53 -1.15
CA SER A 88 -17.18 4.51 -2.12
C SER A 88 -17.27 3.90 -3.51
N SER A 89 -18.27 4.32 -4.29
CA SER A 89 -18.33 4.05 -5.73
C SER A 89 -17.54 5.06 -6.57
N ALA A 90 -17.18 6.21 -5.99
CA ALA A 90 -16.40 7.24 -6.66
C ALA A 90 -14.89 6.91 -6.55
N SER A 91 -14.21 6.90 -7.70
CA SER A 91 -12.75 6.82 -7.76
C SER A 91 -12.14 7.97 -6.95
N GLY A 92 -11.16 7.67 -6.10
CA GLY A 92 -10.47 8.69 -5.31
C GLY A 92 -11.05 8.98 -3.93
N SER A 93 -12.03 8.22 -3.46
CA SER A 93 -12.57 8.40 -2.10
C SER A 93 -12.85 7.08 -1.40
N GLY A 94 -12.74 7.05 -0.07
CA GLY A 94 -13.11 5.88 0.71
C GLY A 94 -12.40 5.76 2.04
N ARG A 95 -12.81 4.77 2.82
CA ARG A 95 -12.13 4.30 4.03
C ARG A 95 -10.74 3.79 3.66
N VAL A 96 -9.74 4.20 4.41
CA VAL A 96 -8.36 3.75 4.22
C VAL A 96 -8.17 2.41 4.93
N GLU A 97 -7.78 1.40 4.17
CA GLU A 97 -7.30 0.13 4.71
C GLU A 97 -5.85 -0.08 4.28
N VAL A 98 -5.03 -0.60 5.19
CA VAL A 98 -3.65 -0.97 4.95
C VAL A 98 -3.52 -2.47 5.08
N TYR A 99 -2.67 -3.11 4.29
CA TYR A 99 -2.35 -4.51 4.43
C TYR A 99 -1.10 -4.68 5.28
N LEU A 100 -1.20 -5.36 6.42
CA LEU A 100 -0.05 -5.73 7.24
C LEU A 100 -0.24 -7.15 7.76
N ASN A 101 0.84 -7.94 7.75
CA ASN A 101 0.91 -9.27 8.33
C ASN A 101 -0.18 -10.20 7.78
N GLY A 102 -0.36 -10.21 6.45
CA GLY A 102 -1.34 -11.07 5.79
C GLY A 102 -2.79 -10.57 5.83
N GLN A 103 -3.10 -9.43 6.45
CA GLN A 103 -4.48 -8.98 6.65
C GLN A 103 -4.69 -7.48 6.37
N TRP A 104 -5.85 -7.15 5.82
CA TRP A 104 -6.32 -5.76 5.70
C TRP A 104 -6.87 -5.27 7.04
N GLY A 105 -6.40 -4.10 7.47
CA GLY A 105 -6.87 -3.43 8.68
C GLY A 105 -7.05 -1.93 8.44
N ALA A 106 -7.96 -1.31 9.19
CA ALA A 106 -8.26 0.11 9.09
C ALA A 106 -7.15 0.98 9.70
N VAL A 107 -7.16 2.25 9.33
CA VAL A 107 -6.40 3.31 10.00
C VAL A 107 -7.34 4.03 10.97
N CYS A 108 -6.87 4.29 12.18
CA CYS A 108 -7.67 5.03 13.17
C CYS A 108 -7.66 6.54 12.88
N ASP A 109 -8.80 7.20 13.05
CA ASP A 109 -8.97 8.63 12.81
C ASP A 109 -8.35 9.53 13.91
N SER A 110 -7.81 8.92 14.96
CA SER A 110 -7.02 9.60 16.00
C SER A 110 -5.79 10.28 15.41
N HIS A 111 -5.80 11.62 15.41
CA HIS A 111 -4.79 12.48 14.78
C HIS A 111 -4.68 12.31 13.25
N TRP A 112 -5.72 11.82 12.58
CA TRP A 112 -5.75 11.74 11.12
C TRP A 112 -5.84 13.13 10.49
N THR A 113 -4.82 13.51 9.72
CA THR A 113 -4.70 14.85 9.10
C THR A 113 -4.65 14.81 7.58
N ASP A 114 -4.89 15.96 6.94
CA ASP A 114 -4.75 16.12 5.47
C ASP A 114 -3.35 15.76 4.96
N ARG A 115 -2.31 15.88 5.81
CA ARG A 115 -0.96 15.43 5.46
C ARG A 115 -0.89 13.91 5.31
N ASP A 116 -1.49 13.17 6.24
CA ASP A 116 -1.53 11.70 6.18
C ASP A 116 -2.40 11.24 5.00
N ALA A 117 -3.53 11.91 4.79
CA ALA A 117 -4.41 11.70 3.64
C ALA A 117 -3.69 11.92 2.30
N SER A 118 -2.90 13.00 2.18
CA SER A 118 -2.12 13.31 0.97
C SER A 118 -1.07 12.24 0.67
N VAL A 119 -0.41 11.67 1.70
CA VAL A 119 0.50 10.53 1.53
C VAL A 119 -0.23 9.31 0.98
N ILE A 120 -1.46 9.03 1.45
CA ILE A 120 -2.27 7.93 0.90
C ILE A 120 -2.64 8.18 -0.57
N CYS A 121 -3.13 9.38 -0.90
CA CYS A 121 -3.50 9.70 -2.29
C CYS A 121 -2.32 9.53 -3.25
N ARG A 122 -1.13 9.97 -2.81
CA ARG A 122 0.11 9.79 -3.56
C ARG A 122 0.51 8.34 -3.68
N GLN A 123 0.47 7.60 -2.57
CA GLN A 123 0.78 6.18 -2.53
C GLN A 123 -0.12 5.35 -3.48
N LEU A 124 -1.36 5.80 -3.70
CA LEU A 124 -2.33 5.16 -4.59
C LEU A 124 -2.28 5.68 -6.04
N GLY A 125 -1.43 6.68 -6.33
CA GLY A 125 -1.36 7.32 -7.65
C GLY A 125 -2.61 8.11 -8.04
N LEU A 126 -3.40 8.55 -7.05
CA LEU A 126 -4.67 9.26 -7.25
C LEU A 126 -4.50 10.79 -7.29
N GLY A 127 -3.33 11.30 -6.92
CA GLY A 127 -3.02 12.73 -6.82
C GLY A 127 -2.22 13.05 -5.55
N ASP A 128 -1.69 14.27 -5.47
CA ASP A 128 -0.85 14.69 -4.34
C ASP A 128 -1.61 15.34 -3.19
N ILE A 129 -2.88 15.71 -3.41
CA ILE A 129 -3.71 16.42 -2.44
C ILE A 129 -4.79 15.47 -1.94
N GLY A 130 -4.80 15.24 -0.62
CA GLY A 130 -5.82 14.45 0.06
C GLY A 130 -6.46 15.22 1.21
N SER A 131 -7.77 15.07 1.35
CA SER A 131 -8.54 15.58 2.50
C SER A 131 -8.87 14.45 3.46
N ALA A 132 -8.55 14.64 4.74
CA ALA A 132 -8.85 13.70 5.80
C ALA A 132 -10.34 13.69 6.13
N VAL A 133 -10.93 12.51 6.08
CA VAL A 133 -12.31 12.25 6.50
C VAL A 133 -12.28 11.33 7.72
N GLN A 134 -13.10 11.65 8.72
CA GLN A 134 -13.13 10.98 10.02
C GLN A 134 -14.52 10.40 10.31
N ARG A 135 -14.69 9.69 11.44
CA ARG A 135 -15.98 9.16 11.91
C ARG A 135 -16.65 8.15 10.95
N SER A 136 -15.84 7.37 10.24
CA SER A 136 -16.31 6.25 9.42
C SER A 136 -17.39 6.62 8.40
N GLN A 137 -17.28 7.79 7.76
CA GLN A 137 -18.27 8.25 6.76
C GLN A 137 -18.44 7.27 5.58
N PHE A 138 -17.44 6.42 5.32
CA PHE A 138 -17.47 5.39 4.28
C PHE A 138 -17.77 3.98 4.85
N GLY A 139 -18.43 3.94 6.01
CA GLY A 139 -18.82 2.72 6.71
C GLY A 139 -17.69 2.11 7.54
N SER A 140 -18.09 1.23 8.46
CA SER A 140 -17.18 0.51 9.35
C SER A 140 -16.48 -0.64 8.63
N GLY A 141 -15.24 -0.91 9.06
CA GLY A 141 -14.42 -2.02 8.54
C GLY A 141 -14.61 -3.30 9.35
N SER A 142 -13.64 -4.21 9.24
CA SER A 142 -13.60 -5.49 9.96
C SER A 142 -13.40 -5.37 11.49
N GLY A 143 -13.17 -4.15 12.01
CA GLY A 143 -12.84 -3.89 13.41
C GLY A 143 -11.37 -4.10 13.76
N LEU A 144 -10.55 -4.57 12.81
CA LEU A 144 -9.08 -4.61 12.95
C LEU A 144 -8.49 -3.25 12.57
N PHE A 145 -7.60 -2.72 13.40
CA PHE A 145 -6.85 -1.50 13.12
C PHE A 145 -5.34 -1.78 13.12
N HIS A 146 -4.63 -1.26 12.13
CA HIS A 146 -3.19 -1.42 12.01
C HIS A 146 -2.39 -0.25 12.55
N TYR A 147 -2.90 0.98 12.38
CA TYR A 147 -2.23 2.20 12.82
C TYR A 147 -3.15 3.09 13.64
N GLU A 148 -2.59 3.70 14.69
CA GLU A 148 -3.12 4.86 15.41
C GLU A 148 -2.08 6.00 15.36
N ARG A 149 -2.54 7.26 15.38
CA ARG A 149 -1.69 8.45 15.46
C ARG A 149 -0.58 8.49 14.41
N LEU A 150 -0.99 8.38 13.14
CA LEU A 150 -0.08 8.65 12.03
C LEU A 150 0.38 10.12 12.09
N GLY A 151 1.68 10.32 11.88
CA GLY A 151 2.29 11.63 11.92
C GLY A 151 3.21 11.83 10.73
N CYS A 152 2.62 11.83 9.53
CA CYS A 152 3.32 12.11 8.30
C CYS A 152 3.66 13.62 8.19
N ARG A 153 4.77 13.93 7.53
CA ARG A 153 5.13 15.30 7.13
C ARG A 153 4.32 15.76 5.91
N GLY A 154 3.87 14.83 5.08
CA GLY A 154 3.04 15.05 3.91
C GLY A 154 3.80 14.88 2.59
N ASP A 155 5.14 14.84 2.61
CA ASP A 155 6.03 14.65 1.45
C ASP A 155 6.48 13.19 1.27
N GLU A 156 6.10 12.28 2.19
CA GLU A 156 6.43 10.87 2.09
C GLU A 156 5.68 10.17 0.94
N ASN A 157 6.33 9.28 0.20
CA ASN A 157 5.62 8.50 -0.84
C ASN A 157 4.69 7.43 -0.26
N THR A 158 4.85 7.10 1.03
CA THR A 158 4.17 5.96 1.64
C THR A 158 3.88 6.15 3.12
N LEU A 159 2.81 5.53 3.63
CA LEU A 159 2.54 5.55 5.08
C LEU A 159 3.65 4.89 5.89
N SER A 160 4.30 3.84 5.36
CA SER A 160 5.42 3.16 6.02
C SER A 160 6.72 3.96 6.05
N THR A 161 6.72 5.20 5.56
CA THR A 161 7.86 6.12 5.69
C THR A 161 7.56 7.29 6.61
N CYS A 162 6.32 7.43 7.09
CA CYS A 162 5.96 8.48 8.02
C CYS A 162 6.74 8.36 9.33
N ARG A 163 7.10 9.52 9.89
CA ARG A 163 7.96 9.66 11.08
C ARG A 163 7.37 9.02 12.32
N SER A 164 6.05 9.11 12.50
CA SER A 164 5.32 8.48 13.59
C SER A 164 4.30 7.50 13.05
N ARG A 165 4.36 6.27 13.56
CA ARG A 165 3.42 5.18 13.31
C ARG A 165 3.28 4.41 14.61
N THR A 166 2.20 4.66 15.35
CA THR A 166 1.90 3.84 16.52
C THR A 166 0.99 2.70 16.07
N PHE A 167 1.33 1.47 16.47
CA PHE A 167 0.41 0.34 16.31
C PHE A 167 -0.69 0.44 17.35
N VAL A 168 -1.90 0.02 17.02
CA VAL A 168 -3.05 0.21 17.91
C VAL A 168 -2.84 -0.50 19.24
N THR A 169 -2.96 0.25 20.35
CA THR A 169 -2.79 -0.29 21.71
C THR A 169 -4.10 -0.44 22.49
N GLY A 170 -5.24 -0.03 21.94
CA GLY A 170 -6.56 -0.33 22.52
C GLY A 170 -7.65 0.75 22.39
N ASP A 171 -7.34 1.95 21.90
CA ASP A 171 -8.28 3.09 21.94
C ASP A 171 -9.19 3.22 20.70
N CYS A 172 -8.93 2.47 19.64
CA CYS A 172 -9.68 2.58 18.38
C CYS A 172 -10.70 1.45 18.25
N SER A 173 -11.95 1.83 18.02
CA SER A 173 -13.08 0.90 17.87
C SER A 173 -13.87 1.21 16.59
N HIS A 174 -14.91 0.44 16.30
CA HIS A 174 -15.83 0.74 15.20
C HIS A 174 -16.35 2.18 15.31
N GLY A 175 -16.28 2.93 14.22
CA GLY A 175 -16.61 4.36 14.19
C GLY A 175 -15.39 5.29 14.20
N ASN A 176 -14.18 4.74 14.39
CA ASN A 176 -12.90 5.46 14.30
C ASN A 176 -12.15 5.20 12.99
N GLU A 177 -12.81 4.67 11.95
CA GLU A 177 -12.14 4.38 10.69
C GLU A 177 -11.88 5.66 9.90
N ALA A 178 -10.60 5.94 9.66
CA ALA A 178 -10.14 7.03 8.83
C ALA A 178 -10.46 6.79 7.36
N ALA A 179 -10.77 7.88 6.67
CA ALA A 179 -11.07 7.90 5.26
C ALA A 179 -10.39 9.08 4.57
N VAL A 180 -10.35 9.05 3.25
CA VAL A 180 -9.75 10.11 2.43
C VAL A 180 -10.63 10.43 1.24
N VAL A 181 -10.54 11.68 0.80
CA VAL A 181 -10.95 12.13 -0.53
C VAL A 181 -9.72 12.72 -1.21
N CYS A 182 -9.31 12.13 -2.33
CA CYS A 182 -8.19 12.58 -3.14
C CYS A 182 -8.67 13.55 -4.21
N ALA A 183 -7.95 14.66 -4.36
CA ALA A 183 -8.11 15.50 -5.54
C ALA A 183 -7.46 14.80 -6.74
N PRO A 184 -8.08 14.85 -7.92
CA PRO A 184 -7.48 14.28 -9.13
C PRO A 184 -6.14 14.95 -9.45
N PRO A 185 -5.21 14.27 -10.14
CA PRO A 185 -3.93 14.85 -10.53
C PRO A 185 -4.14 16.10 -11.40
N GLU A 186 -3.25 17.09 -11.26
CA GLU A 186 -3.30 18.28 -12.12
C GLU A 186 -3.24 17.87 -13.60
N GLY A 187 -4.25 18.27 -14.38
CA GLY A 187 -4.42 17.89 -15.79
C GLY A 187 -5.43 16.77 -16.06
N GLN A 188 -5.97 16.11 -15.03
CA GLN A 188 -7.10 15.19 -15.13
C GLN A 188 -8.39 15.86 -14.61
N CYS A 189 -8.87 16.87 -15.33
CA CYS A 189 -10.26 17.30 -15.15
C CYS A 189 -11.16 16.23 -15.77
N ASP A 190 -11.87 15.47 -14.95
CA ASP A 190 -12.84 14.49 -15.41
C ASP A 190 -14.00 15.19 -16.14
N PHE A 191 -14.01 15.08 -17.46
CA PHE A 191 -15.02 15.66 -18.33
C PHE A 191 -16.42 15.05 -18.12
N HIS A 192 -16.55 13.92 -17.39
CA HIS A 192 -17.86 13.32 -17.11
C HIS A 192 -18.72 14.09 -16.12
N SER A 193 -18.15 14.94 -15.26
CA SER A 193 -18.94 15.70 -14.28
C SER A 193 -19.54 17.00 -14.85
N VAL A 194 -18.98 17.53 -15.94
CA VAL A 194 -19.38 18.84 -16.50
C VAL A 194 -20.59 18.75 -17.45
N MET A 195 -20.94 17.56 -17.93
CA MET A 195 -22.07 17.40 -18.88
C MET A 195 -23.46 17.31 -18.21
N ALA A 196 -23.54 17.23 -16.88
CA ALA A 196 -24.82 17.02 -16.19
C ALA A 196 -25.63 18.30 -15.90
N THR A 197 -25.19 19.50 -16.33
CA THR A 197 -25.86 20.76 -15.93
C THR A 197 -26.16 21.74 -17.07
N ARG A 198 -26.15 21.34 -18.35
CA ARG A 198 -26.72 22.20 -19.40
C ARG A 198 -28.23 21.95 -19.50
N PRO A 199 -29.10 22.92 -19.14
CA PRO A 199 -30.51 22.83 -19.46
C PRO A 199 -30.65 23.00 -20.98
N GLU A 200 -31.19 22.00 -21.67
CA GLU A 200 -31.68 22.16 -23.04
C GLU A 200 -32.83 23.18 -23.02
N TYR A 201 -32.58 24.37 -23.57
CA TYR A 201 -33.66 25.29 -23.90
C TYR A 201 -34.37 24.78 -25.16
N PRO A 202 -35.71 24.68 -25.19
CA PRO A 202 -36.43 24.26 -26.38
C PRO A 202 -36.33 25.32 -27.49
N PRO A 203 -36.28 24.92 -28.77
CA PRO A 203 -36.22 25.85 -29.89
C PRO A 203 -37.53 26.65 -29.99
N THR A 204 -37.39 27.97 -30.09
CA THR A 204 -38.50 28.90 -30.35
C THR A 204 -38.91 28.77 -31.81
N THR A 205 -40.15 28.36 -32.06
CA THR A 205 -40.73 28.34 -33.41
C THR A 205 -41.07 29.77 -33.84
N HIS A 206 -40.52 30.19 -34.99
CA HIS A 206 -40.93 31.38 -35.74
C HIS A 206 -41.97 31.02 -36.80
#